data_AF-A0A316YPJ3-F1
#
_entry.id   AF-A0A316YPJ3-F1
#
_cell.length_a   1.000
_cell.length_b   1.000
_cell.length_c   1.000
_cell.angle_alpha   90.00
_cell.angle_beta   90.00
_cell.angle_gamma   90.00
#
_symmetry.space_group_name_H-M   'P 1'
#
loop_
_entity.id
_entity.type
_entity.pdbx_description
1 polymer ?
#
loop_
_entity_poly.entity_id
_entity_poly.type
_entity_poly.pdbx_seq_one_letter_code
_entity_poly.pdbx_strand_id
1 'polypeptide(L)'
;MRLSTILAAIVTFTSVQASPVERRAPQTGDCITPTSSALQKERTVLLASKLIPDIYDDFEPSTTVAVYYHGDFVPYNASQGALDTLTAPSVYFPKPTRDGDDTTYTLIMNDPDALGDALGPSFLHWIRRGLKPSCDTPATDGGQDVRVYIPPTPPPLLPPTAHRYALTILREPKGGYAPDVLENLLKSASFDLRAYQQETGAKVIGSTYFLGSFTA
;
A
#
# COMPACT_ATOMS: atom_id res chain seq x y z
N MET A 1 -50.64 33.61 -23.42
CA MET A 1 -50.42 32.23 -22.95
C MET A 1 -49.41 31.54 -23.84
N ARG A 2 -48.17 31.38 -23.39
CA ARG A 2 -47.20 30.39 -23.93
C ARG A 2 -46.40 29.87 -22.75
N LEU A 3 -46.69 28.65 -22.30
CA LEU A 3 -45.88 27.94 -21.31
C LEU A 3 -44.64 27.38 -22.02
N SER A 4 -43.46 27.75 -21.53
CA SER A 4 -42.20 27.11 -21.92
C SER A 4 -41.89 26.00 -20.93
N THR A 5 -41.81 24.77 -21.43
CA THR A 5 -41.45 23.58 -20.66
C THR A 5 -39.93 23.50 -20.59
N ILE A 6 -39.37 23.60 -19.38
CA ILE A 6 -37.93 23.36 -19.13
C ILE A 6 -37.76 21.87 -18.83
N LEU A 7 -37.06 21.14 -19.72
CA LEU A 7 -36.59 19.79 -19.45
C LEU A 7 -35.34 19.87 -18.55
N ALA A 8 -35.43 19.34 -17.33
CA ALA A 8 -34.26 19.11 -16.49
C ALA A 8 -33.59 17.79 -16.91
N ALA A 9 -32.34 17.87 -17.38
CA ALA A 9 -31.50 16.69 -17.59
C ALA A 9 -31.02 16.17 -16.23
N ILE A 10 -31.48 15.00 -15.83
CA ILE A 10 -30.99 14.31 -14.63
C ILE A 10 -29.65 13.66 -14.99
N VAL A 11 -28.56 14.21 -14.46
CA VAL A 11 -27.23 13.59 -14.52
C VAL A 11 -27.18 12.54 -13.43
N THR A 12 -27.24 11.26 -13.80
CA THR A 12 -27.02 10.16 -12.86
C THR A 12 -25.53 9.98 -12.64
N PHE A 13 -25.06 10.36 -11.45
CA PHE A 13 -23.74 9.98 -10.95
C PHE A 13 -23.77 8.49 -10.58
N THR A 14 -23.13 7.65 -11.40
CA THR A 14 -22.83 6.27 -11.02
C THR A 14 -21.69 6.30 -10.02
N SER A 15 -21.97 6.04 -8.74
CA SER A 15 -20.91 5.77 -7.77
C SER A 15 -20.20 4.47 -8.17
N VAL A 16 -18.90 4.55 -8.44
CA VAL A 16 -18.08 3.36 -8.64
C VAL A 16 -17.95 2.68 -7.28
N GLN A 17 -18.81 1.70 -7.02
CA GLN A 17 -18.68 0.88 -5.83
C GLN A 17 -17.45 0.00 -5.98
N ALA A 18 -16.44 0.24 -5.14
CA ALA A 18 -15.30 -0.65 -5.00
C ALA A 18 -15.79 -2.08 -4.77
N SER A 19 -15.19 -3.02 -5.50
CA SER A 19 -15.54 -4.43 -5.47
C SER A 19 -15.45 -5.00 -4.04
N PRO A 20 -16.17 -6.08 -3.69
CA PRO A 20 -16.01 -6.75 -2.39
C PRO A 20 -14.58 -7.26 -2.12
N VAL A 21 -13.73 -7.30 -3.16
CA VAL A 21 -12.30 -7.58 -3.05
C VAL A 21 -11.52 -6.38 -2.53
N GLU A 22 -11.99 -5.17 -2.82
CA GLU A 22 -11.39 -3.90 -2.44
C GLU A 22 -11.88 -3.44 -1.06
N ARG A 23 -13.19 -3.41 -0.78
CA ARG A 23 -13.70 -3.01 0.55
C ARG A 23 -13.50 -4.13 1.57
N ARG A 24 -12.42 -4.13 2.36
CA ARG A 24 -12.15 -5.19 3.34
C ARG A 24 -11.72 -4.67 4.71
N ALA A 25 -12.70 -4.16 5.45
CA ALA A 25 -12.70 -4.25 6.90
C ALA A 25 -13.52 -5.51 7.19
N PRO A 26 -13.03 -6.47 7.99
CA PRO A 26 -13.79 -7.68 8.25
C PRO A 26 -14.96 -7.28 9.15
N GLN A 27 -16.17 -7.24 8.60
CA GLN A 27 -17.36 -6.94 9.40
C GLN A 27 -17.82 -8.14 10.25
N THR A 28 -17.12 -9.28 10.21
CA THR A 28 -17.62 -10.53 10.80
C THR A 28 -16.56 -11.42 11.48
N GLY A 29 -15.34 -10.94 11.77
CA GLY A 29 -14.29 -11.74 12.43
C GLY A 29 -13.73 -12.93 11.65
N ASP A 30 -14.28 -13.21 10.47
CA ASP A 30 -13.74 -14.21 9.56
C ASP A 30 -12.63 -13.61 8.70
N CYS A 31 -11.47 -14.27 8.72
CA CYS A 31 -10.37 -13.91 7.85
C CYS A 31 -10.72 -14.16 6.38
N ILE A 32 -10.65 -13.09 5.59
CA ILE A 32 -10.89 -13.20 4.17
C ILE A 32 -9.75 -13.98 3.54
N THR A 33 -10.03 -15.22 3.12
CA THR A 33 -9.03 -16.01 2.41
C THR A 33 -8.78 -15.35 1.04
N PRO A 34 -7.53 -15.05 0.67
CA PRO A 34 -7.23 -14.50 -0.64
C PRO A 34 -7.62 -15.54 -1.71
N THR A 35 -8.49 -15.14 -2.65
CA THR A 35 -8.89 -15.99 -3.77
C THR A 35 -7.92 -15.78 -4.93
N SER A 36 -7.75 -16.77 -5.81
CA SER A 36 -6.89 -16.64 -6.99
C SER A 36 -7.26 -15.45 -7.87
N SER A 37 -8.56 -15.14 -7.97
CA SER A 37 -9.07 -13.98 -8.71
C SER A 37 -8.63 -12.65 -8.07
N ALA A 38 -8.67 -12.55 -6.74
CA ALA A 38 -8.21 -11.36 -6.03
C ALA A 38 -6.70 -11.14 -6.18
N LEU A 39 -5.91 -12.21 -6.05
CA LEU A 39 -4.45 -12.18 -6.22
C LEU A 39 -4.07 -11.80 -7.67
N GLN A 40 -4.77 -12.35 -8.67
CA GLN A 40 -4.56 -12.00 -10.07
C GLN A 40 -4.91 -10.53 -10.36
N LYS A 41 -5.98 -10.01 -9.74
CA LYS A 41 -6.37 -8.61 -9.86
C LYS A 41 -5.29 -7.69 -9.28
N GLU A 42 -4.80 -7.98 -8.08
CA GLU A 42 -3.69 -7.24 -7.46
C GLU A 42 -2.47 -7.21 -8.38
N ARG A 43 -2.03 -8.38 -8.87
CA ARG A 43 -0.91 -8.47 -9.81
C ARG A 43 -1.11 -7.64 -11.08
N THR A 44 -2.29 -7.73 -11.67
CA THR A 44 -2.64 -6.96 -12.89
C THR A 44 -2.55 -5.46 -12.63
N VAL A 45 -3.01 -5.01 -11.47
CA VAL A 45 -2.94 -3.60 -11.06
C VAL A 45 -1.49 -3.16 -10.85
N LEU A 46 -0.65 -3.96 -10.22
CA LEU A 46 0.78 -3.65 -9.99
C LEU A 46 1.59 -3.58 -11.29
N LEU A 47 1.26 -4.42 -12.28
CA LEU A 47 1.83 -4.36 -13.62
C LEU A 47 1.36 -3.11 -14.37
N ALA A 48 0.05 -2.81 -14.32
CA ALA A 48 -0.53 -1.64 -15.00
C ALA A 48 0.00 -0.31 -14.44
N SER A 49 0.28 -0.25 -13.13
CA SER A 49 0.86 0.92 -12.47
C SER A 49 2.38 1.03 -12.59
N LYS A 50 3.02 0.04 -13.22
CA LYS A 50 4.49 -0.10 -13.37
C LYS A 50 5.27 -0.25 -12.06
N LEU A 51 4.60 -0.45 -10.91
CA LEU A 51 5.31 -0.78 -9.67
C LEU A 51 6.10 -2.09 -9.83
N ILE A 52 5.58 -3.00 -10.67
CA ILE A 52 6.40 -3.98 -11.38
C ILE A 52 6.68 -3.38 -12.78
N PRO A 53 7.92 -3.03 -13.16
CA PRO A 53 9.18 -3.35 -12.50
C PRO A 53 9.83 -2.22 -11.68
N ASP A 54 9.19 -1.07 -11.46
CA ASP A 54 9.89 0.10 -10.87
C ASP A 54 10.42 -0.20 -9.45
N ILE A 55 9.59 -0.80 -8.59
CA ILE A 55 9.95 -1.14 -7.19
C ILE A 55 10.33 -2.61 -7.05
N TYR A 56 9.59 -3.50 -7.71
CA TYR A 56 9.69 -4.94 -7.50
C TYR A 56 10.35 -5.64 -8.68
N ASP A 57 11.05 -6.74 -8.40
CA ASP A 57 11.16 -7.80 -9.40
C ASP A 57 9.80 -8.48 -9.58
N ASP A 58 9.66 -9.23 -10.66
CA ASP A 58 8.40 -9.94 -10.91
C ASP A 58 8.06 -10.92 -9.78
N PHE A 59 6.83 -10.90 -9.29
CA PHE A 59 6.35 -11.79 -8.24
C PHE A 59 4.86 -12.11 -8.36
N GLU A 60 4.48 -13.27 -7.83
CA GLU A 60 3.09 -13.71 -7.71
C GLU A 60 2.56 -13.40 -6.29
N PRO A 61 1.56 -12.51 -6.13
CA PRO A 61 0.97 -12.24 -4.83
C PRO A 61 0.40 -13.51 -4.18
N SER A 62 0.64 -13.67 -2.88
CA SER A 62 0.07 -14.75 -2.06
C SER A 62 -0.86 -14.24 -0.95
N THR A 63 -0.98 -12.92 -0.82
CA THR A 63 -1.98 -12.24 0.00
C THR A 63 -2.49 -11.00 -0.72
N THR A 64 -3.54 -10.39 -0.18
CA THR A 64 -4.04 -9.09 -0.64
C THR A 64 -3.80 -8.02 0.42
N VAL A 65 -3.51 -6.78 0.02
CA VAL A 65 -3.26 -5.68 0.96
C VAL A 65 -4.40 -4.66 0.91
N ALA A 66 -5.00 -4.35 2.06
CA ALA A 66 -6.03 -3.33 2.21
C ALA A 66 -5.55 -2.20 3.13
N VAL A 67 -5.79 -0.97 2.70
CA VAL A 67 -5.31 0.25 3.34
C VAL A 67 -6.49 1.15 3.68
N TYR A 68 -6.44 1.72 4.87
CA TYR A 68 -7.47 2.61 5.40
C TYR A 68 -6.85 3.88 5.98
N TYR A 69 -7.36 5.03 5.57
CA TYR A 69 -7.10 6.32 6.22
C TYR A 69 -8.39 6.79 6.87
N HIS A 70 -8.33 7.20 8.13
CA HIS A 70 -9.49 7.69 8.89
C HIS A 70 -10.72 6.75 8.92
N GLY A 71 -10.50 5.44 8.74
CA GLY A 71 -11.56 4.43 8.67
C GLY A 71 -12.14 4.22 7.27
N ASP A 72 -11.74 5.03 6.30
CA ASP A 72 -12.16 4.90 4.90
C ASP A 72 -11.18 4.02 4.12
N PHE A 73 -11.74 3.07 3.37
CA PHE A 73 -10.96 2.19 2.51
C PHE A 73 -10.35 2.99 1.35
N VAL A 74 -9.09 2.73 1.03
CA VAL A 74 -8.38 3.34 -0.10
C VAL A 74 -8.23 2.32 -1.24
N PRO A 75 -9.02 2.46 -2.33
CA PRO A 75 -8.86 1.64 -3.52
C PRO A 75 -7.50 1.84 -4.17
N TYR A 76 -7.10 0.85 -4.98
CA TYR A 76 -5.97 1.01 -5.90
C TYR A 76 -6.12 2.28 -6.72
N ASN A 77 -5.03 3.02 -6.90
CA ASN A 77 -4.99 4.23 -7.70
C ASN A 77 -5.90 5.38 -7.20
N ALA A 78 -6.45 5.28 -5.99
CA ALA A 78 -7.23 6.38 -5.41
C ALA A 78 -6.31 7.58 -5.13
N SER A 79 -6.82 8.78 -5.35
CA SER A 79 -6.11 10.01 -4.98
C SER A 79 -6.30 10.26 -3.48
N GLN A 80 -5.22 10.62 -2.79
CA GLN A 80 -5.22 11.03 -1.39
C GLN A 80 -4.50 12.37 -1.27
N GLY A 81 -5.12 13.33 -0.59
CA GLY A 81 -4.47 14.59 -0.28
C GLY A 81 -3.41 14.43 0.81
N ALA A 82 -2.47 15.37 0.86
CA ALA A 82 -1.46 15.41 1.92
C ALA A 82 -2.07 15.44 3.33
N LEU A 83 -3.24 16.07 3.51
CA LEU A 83 -3.93 16.13 4.80
C LEU A 83 -4.57 14.78 5.20
N ASP A 84 -5.06 14.01 4.23
CA ASP A 84 -5.68 12.70 4.47
C ASP A 84 -4.66 11.65 4.93
N THR A 85 -3.38 11.92 4.70
CA THR A 85 -2.27 10.98 4.94
C THR A 85 -1.33 11.43 6.05
N LEU A 86 -1.71 12.43 6.86
CA LEU A 86 -0.89 12.96 7.96
C LEU A 86 -0.52 11.90 9.01
N THR A 87 -1.40 10.94 9.26
CA THR A 87 -1.18 9.83 10.18
C THR A 87 -0.98 8.53 9.42
N ALA A 88 -0.22 7.58 9.97
CA ALA A 88 -0.03 6.28 9.34
C ALA A 88 -1.38 5.57 9.09
N PRO A 89 -1.55 4.87 7.96
CA PRO A 89 -2.78 4.16 7.67
C PRO A 89 -2.91 2.88 8.50
N SER A 90 -4.16 2.43 8.65
CA SER A 90 -4.46 1.08 9.09
C SER A 90 -4.28 0.11 7.92
N VAL A 91 -3.45 -0.91 8.09
CA VAL A 91 -3.21 -1.93 7.04
C VAL A 91 -3.71 -3.30 7.49
N TYR A 92 -4.45 -3.96 6.60
CA TYR A 92 -4.95 -5.30 6.77
C TYR A 92 -4.46 -6.20 5.64
N PHE A 93 -4.12 -7.43 5.98
CA PHE A 93 -3.83 -8.47 5.00
C PHE A 93 -4.15 -9.84 5.61
N PRO A 94 -4.74 -10.77 4.87
CA PRO A 94 -4.95 -12.11 5.36
C PRO A 94 -3.65 -12.91 5.40
N LYS A 95 -3.58 -13.88 6.31
CA LYS A 95 -2.46 -14.83 6.36
C LYS A 95 -2.44 -15.65 5.06
N PRO A 96 -1.31 -15.72 4.34
CA PRO A 96 -1.16 -16.66 3.22
C PRO A 96 -1.39 -18.10 3.68
N THR A 97 -2.10 -18.91 2.88
CA THR A 97 -2.54 -20.26 3.25
C THR A 97 -1.41 -21.22 3.65
N ARG A 98 -0.19 -20.99 3.13
CA ARG A 98 0.97 -21.87 3.36
C ARG A 98 1.84 -21.45 4.54
N ASP A 99 1.51 -20.36 5.21
CA ASP A 99 2.32 -19.80 6.28
C ASP A 99 1.88 -20.32 7.64
N GLY A 100 2.87 -20.68 8.47
CA GLY A 100 2.64 -21.08 9.86
C GLY A 100 2.23 -19.89 10.72
N ASP A 101 1.58 -20.15 11.85
CA ASP A 101 1.03 -19.09 12.72
C ASP A 101 2.12 -18.22 13.36
N ASP A 102 3.33 -18.76 13.54
CA ASP A 102 4.48 -18.03 14.04
C ASP A 102 5.13 -17.11 12.99
N THR A 103 4.72 -17.18 11.72
CA THR A 103 5.26 -16.32 10.65
C THR A 103 4.97 -14.85 10.95
N THR A 104 5.98 -14.00 10.77
CA THR A 104 5.90 -12.55 10.92
C THR A 104 6.12 -11.86 9.58
N TYR A 105 5.64 -10.63 9.49
CA TYR A 105 5.66 -9.86 8.25
C TYR A 105 6.16 -8.45 8.51
N THR A 106 6.71 -7.85 7.47
CA THR A 106 7.11 -6.44 7.46
C THR A 106 6.27 -5.68 6.45
N LEU A 107 5.76 -4.53 6.86
CA LEU A 107 5.19 -3.52 5.97
C LEU A 107 6.28 -2.52 5.59
N ILE A 108 6.36 -2.20 4.30
CA ILE A 108 7.18 -1.11 3.76
C ILE A 108 6.29 -0.17 2.95
N MET A 109 6.39 1.12 3.24
CA MET A 109 5.81 2.17 2.41
C MET A 109 6.92 2.97 1.73
N ASN A 110 6.88 3.05 0.40
CA ASN A 110 7.86 3.81 -0.37
C ASN A 110 7.26 4.47 -1.62
N ASP A 111 7.92 5.53 -2.07
CA ASP A 111 7.53 6.42 -3.18
C ASP A 111 8.62 6.36 -4.27
N PRO A 112 8.39 5.68 -5.41
CA PRO A 112 9.35 5.60 -6.51
C PRO A 112 9.41 6.90 -7.34
N ASP A 113 8.51 7.85 -7.12
CA ASP A 113 8.39 9.07 -7.92
C ASP A 113 9.06 10.29 -7.25
N ALA A 114 9.46 10.17 -5.98
CA ALA A 114 9.94 11.26 -5.12
C ALA A 114 11.14 12.07 -5.66
N LEU A 115 12.12 11.43 -6.29
CA LEU A 115 13.45 12.02 -6.47
C LEU A 115 14.10 11.77 -7.83
N GLY A 116 13.38 11.11 -8.75
CA GLY A 116 13.89 10.70 -10.06
C GLY A 116 15.07 9.73 -9.99
N ASP A 117 15.45 9.15 -11.15
CA ASP A 117 16.44 8.07 -11.23
C ASP A 117 17.84 8.41 -10.70
N ALA A 118 18.15 9.70 -10.51
CA ALA A 118 19.49 10.16 -10.15
C ALA A 118 19.82 10.04 -8.64
N LEU A 119 18.82 10.00 -7.77
CA LEU A 119 19.02 10.04 -6.30
C LEU A 119 18.74 8.70 -5.62
N GLY A 120 18.07 7.78 -6.31
CA GLY A 120 17.85 6.42 -5.87
C GLY A 120 16.48 5.89 -6.32
N PRO A 121 16.19 4.61 -6.09
CA PRO A 121 15.03 3.96 -6.68
C PRO A 121 13.71 4.33 -6.01
N SER A 122 13.71 4.76 -4.74
CA SER A 122 12.52 5.29 -4.07
C SER A 122 12.85 6.06 -2.80
N PHE A 123 11.88 6.85 -2.33
CA PHE A 123 11.88 7.44 -1.00
C PHE A 123 11.13 6.54 0.00
N LEU A 124 11.74 6.25 1.15
CA LEU A 124 11.19 5.41 2.21
C LEU A 124 10.32 6.23 3.17
N HIS A 125 9.04 5.89 3.25
CA HIS A 125 8.09 6.51 4.16
C HIS A 125 7.94 5.75 5.47
N TRP A 126 7.96 4.42 5.44
CA TRP A 126 7.66 3.61 6.63
C TRP A 126 8.23 2.20 6.52
N ILE A 127 8.78 1.67 7.62
CA ILE A 127 9.06 0.24 7.78
C ILE A 127 8.55 -0.18 9.14
N ARG A 128 7.64 -1.15 9.16
CA ARG A 128 7.12 -1.76 10.38
C ARG A 128 7.23 -3.26 10.32
N ARG A 129 7.97 -3.85 11.25
CA ARG A 129 8.27 -5.29 11.29
C ARG A 129 7.49 -6.03 12.37
N GLY A 130 7.53 -7.36 12.33
CA GLY A 130 6.93 -8.22 13.33
C GLY A 130 5.40 -8.20 13.30
N LEU A 131 4.82 -7.85 12.15
CA LEU A 131 3.37 -7.79 11.96
C LEU A 131 2.78 -9.19 12.00
N LYS A 132 1.55 -9.27 12.51
CA LYS A 132 0.70 -10.46 12.45
C LYS A 132 -0.55 -10.11 11.65
N PRO A 133 -0.93 -10.93 10.65
CA PRO A 133 -2.19 -10.76 9.94
C PRO A 133 -3.32 -10.92 10.95
N SER A 134 -4.26 -9.98 10.92
CA SER A 134 -5.44 -9.97 11.79
C SER A 134 -6.66 -9.59 10.96
N CYS A 135 -7.78 -10.12 11.39
CA CYS A 135 -9.07 -9.98 10.74
C CYS A 135 -10.05 -9.22 11.62
N ASP A 136 -9.61 -8.66 12.74
CA ASP A 136 -10.45 -7.80 13.59
C ASP A 136 -9.78 -6.44 13.78
N THR A 137 -8.45 -6.46 13.88
CA THR A 137 -7.61 -5.30 14.12
C THR A 137 -6.65 -5.07 12.95
N PRO A 138 -6.29 -3.81 12.66
CA PRO A 138 -5.21 -3.53 11.73
C PRO A 138 -3.94 -4.29 12.14
N ALA A 139 -3.24 -4.89 11.17
CA ALA A 139 -1.95 -5.51 11.43
C ALA A 139 -0.94 -4.48 11.99
N THR A 140 -1.09 -3.22 11.59
CA THR A 140 -0.28 -2.06 12.00
C THR A 140 -0.46 -1.66 13.47
N ASP A 141 -1.51 -2.13 14.15
CA ASP A 141 -1.65 -1.91 15.60
C ASP A 141 -0.61 -2.73 16.38
N GLY A 142 -0.12 -3.84 15.82
CA GLY A 142 0.99 -4.63 16.34
C GLY A 142 2.33 -4.23 15.72
N GLY A 143 3.39 -5.00 16.00
CA GLY A 143 4.71 -4.83 15.40
C GLY A 143 5.54 -3.67 15.96
N GLN A 144 6.65 -3.36 15.29
CA GLN A 144 7.63 -2.34 15.71
C GLN A 144 8.13 -1.55 14.49
N ASP A 145 8.26 -0.23 14.65
CA ASP A 145 8.85 0.60 13.61
C ASP A 145 10.37 0.39 13.55
N VAL A 146 10.86 0.09 12.36
CA VAL A 146 12.28 0.19 11.99
C VAL A 146 12.56 1.59 11.45
N ARG A 147 11.60 2.12 10.67
CA ARG A 147 11.56 3.51 10.21
C ARG A 147 10.20 4.06 10.59
N VAL A 148 10.13 5.14 11.36
CA VAL A 148 8.86 5.80 11.71
C VAL A 148 8.21 6.39 10.46
N TYR A 149 6.88 6.29 10.38
CA TYR A 149 6.06 6.83 9.30
C TYR A 149 6.35 8.31 9.02
N ILE A 150 6.60 8.63 7.76
CA ILE A 150 6.60 10.00 7.23
C ILE A 150 5.40 10.13 6.29
N PRO A 151 4.55 11.16 6.45
CA PRO A 151 3.43 11.36 5.56
C PRO A 151 3.89 11.67 4.12
N PRO A 152 3.12 11.23 3.10
CA PRO A 152 3.23 11.71 1.72
C PRO A 152 3.31 13.24 1.63
N THR A 153 4.35 13.76 0.97
CA THR A 153 4.55 15.20 0.73
C THR A 153 5.07 15.47 -0.67
N PRO A 154 4.38 14.99 -1.73
CA PRO A 154 4.84 15.17 -3.10
C PRO A 154 4.92 16.68 -3.43
N PRO A 155 5.96 17.14 -4.14
CA PRO A 155 6.12 18.56 -4.43
C PRO A 155 4.97 19.08 -5.33
N PRO A 156 4.23 20.14 -4.94
CA PRO A 156 3.02 20.57 -5.66
C PRO A 156 3.27 21.07 -7.10
N LEU A 157 4.51 21.49 -7.40
CA LEU A 157 4.86 22.18 -8.66
C LEU A 157 5.84 21.40 -9.53
N LEU A 158 6.31 20.23 -9.09
CA LEU A 158 7.23 19.40 -9.86
C LEU A 158 6.47 18.20 -10.41
N PRO A 159 6.50 17.94 -11.74
CA PRO A 159 5.91 16.74 -12.29
C PRO A 159 6.74 15.48 -11.93
N PRO A 160 6.10 14.33 -11.68
CA PRO A 160 4.64 14.15 -11.60
C PRO A 160 4.08 14.80 -10.33
N THR A 161 2.97 15.55 -10.43
CA THR A 161 2.38 16.22 -9.26
C THR A 161 1.60 15.27 -8.34
N ALA A 162 1.42 14.03 -8.77
CA ALA A 162 0.88 12.93 -7.99
C ALA A 162 1.88 11.77 -8.03
N HIS A 163 2.26 11.29 -6.85
CA HIS A 163 3.25 10.22 -6.69
C HIS A 163 2.54 8.92 -6.30
N ARG A 164 3.11 7.78 -6.69
CA ARG A 164 2.64 6.45 -6.31
C ARG A 164 3.21 6.09 -4.94
N TYR A 165 2.35 5.91 -3.94
CA TYR A 165 2.76 5.42 -2.62
C TYR A 165 2.42 3.94 -2.52
N ALA A 166 3.43 3.09 -2.62
CA ALA A 166 3.27 1.64 -2.54
C ALA A 166 3.34 1.18 -1.09
N LEU A 167 2.43 0.28 -0.68
CA LEU A 167 2.41 -0.36 0.63
C LEU A 167 2.58 -1.87 0.43
N THR A 168 3.78 -2.34 0.73
CA THR A 168 4.26 -3.68 0.42
C THR A 168 4.33 -4.53 1.68
N ILE A 169 3.77 -5.74 1.63
CA ILE A 169 3.94 -6.74 2.69
C ILE A 169 5.01 -7.74 2.28
N LEU A 170 6.00 -7.91 3.16
CA LEU A 170 7.06 -8.89 3.04
C LEU A 170 6.91 -9.96 4.11
N ARG A 171 7.11 -11.22 3.74
CA ARG A 171 7.31 -12.33 4.68
C ARG A 171 8.73 -12.27 5.23
N GLU A 172 8.87 -12.27 6.56
CA GLU A 172 10.16 -12.34 7.24
C GLU A 172 10.75 -13.77 7.16
N PRO A 173 12.07 -13.92 7.06
CA PRO A 173 12.70 -15.23 7.07
C PRO A 173 12.56 -15.95 8.43
N LYS A 174 12.55 -17.28 8.39
CA LYS A 174 12.61 -18.09 9.62
C LYS A 174 14.01 -18.03 10.22
N GLY A 175 14.11 -17.94 11.54
CA GLY A 175 15.37 -18.12 12.27
C GLY A 175 16.21 -16.86 12.47
N GLY A 176 15.69 -15.68 12.16
CA GLY A 176 16.33 -14.40 12.51
C GLY A 176 15.99 -13.30 11.51
N TYR A 177 15.47 -12.18 12.00
CA TYR A 177 15.17 -11.01 11.20
C TYR A 177 15.53 -9.73 11.98
N ALA A 178 16.57 -9.04 11.52
CA ALA A 178 17.14 -7.88 12.19
C ALA A 178 17.58 -6.83 11.15
N PRO A 179 16.62 -6.12 10.52
CA PRO A 179 16.97 -5.04 9.60
C PRO A 179 17.73 -3.92 10.31
N ASP A 180 18.71 -3.31 9.65
CA ASP A 180 19.51 -2.22 10.22
C ASP A 180 18.66 -0.95 10.36
N VAL A 181 18.33 -0.61 11.60
CA VAL A 181 17.51 0.57 11.94
C VAL A 181 18.21 1.87 11.53
N LEU A 182 19.52 1.98 11.76
CA LEU A 182 20.26 3.21 11.49
C LEU A 182 20.38 3.43 9.98
N GLU A 183 20.69 2.39 9.24
CA GLU A 183 20.80 2.45 7.79
C GLU A 183 19.47 2.87 7.14
N ASN A 184 18.35 2.26 7.56
CA ASN A 184 17.02 2.58 7.03
C ASN A 184 16.54 3.99 7.40
N LEU A 185 17.06 4.58 8.48
CA LEU A 185 16.84 6.01 8.77
C LEU A 185 17.63 6.90 7.80
N LEU A 186 18.91 6.59 7.58
CA LEU A 186 19.83 7.41 6.77
C LEU A 186 19.58 7.31 5.26
N LYS A 187 19.14 6.16 4.76
CA LYS A 187 18.90 5.91 3.32
C LYS A 187 17.49 6.24 2.85
N SER A 188 16.74 7.04 3.61
CA SER A 188 15.33 7.33 3.29
C SER A 188 15.14 7.88 1.87
N ALA A 189 16.08 8.65 1.33
CA ALA A 189 15.98 9.23 -0.02
C ALA A 189 16.48 8.33 -1.17
N SER A 190 17.01 7.14 -0.88
CA SER A 190 17.64 6.25 -1.86
C SER A 190 17.32 4.78 -1.59
N PHE A 191 16.15 4.53 -1.02
CA PHE A 191 15.78 3.21 -0.54
C PHE A 191 15.51 2.26 -1.70
N ASP A 192 16.21 1.12 -1.69
CA ASP A 192 16.05 0.03 -2.65
C ASP A 192 15.46 -1.20 -1.94
N LEU A 193 14.21 -1.51 -2.29
CA LEU A 193 13.51 -2.68 -1.75
C LEU A 193 14.22 -3.99 -2.12
N ARG A 194 14.84 -4.08 -3.30
CA ARG A 194 15.55 -5.29 -3.74
C ARG A 194 16.78 -5.52 -2.87
N ALA A 195 17.55 -4.45 -2.61
CA ALA A 195 18.67 -4.51 -1.69
C ALA A 195 18.22 -4.90 -0.28
N TYR A 196 17.12 -4.33 0.20
CA TYR A 196 16.52 -4.70 1.49
C TYR A 196 16.14 -6.19 1.57
N GLN A 197 15.54 -6.75 0.50
CA GLN A 197 15.22 -8.18 0.43
C GLN A 197 16.48 -9.05 0.43
N GLN A 198 17.54 -8.63 -0.27
CA GLN A 198 18.81 -9.37 -0.32
C GLN A 198 19.52 -9.37 1.03
N GLU A 199 19.56 -8.22 1.71
CA GLU A 199 20.17 -8.07 3.04
C GLU A 199 19.43 -8.89 4.10
N THR A 200 18.10 -8.76 4.11
CA THR A 200 17.29 -9.30 5.21
C THR A 200 16.73 -10.69 4.95
N GLY A 201 16.75 -11.17 3.70
CA GLY A 201 16.10 -12.41 3.28
C GLY A 201 14.56 -12.35 3.24
N ALA A 202 13.96 -11.18 3.48
CA ALA A 202 12.52 -10.99 3.40
C ALA A 202 12.02 -11.09 1.95
N LYS A 203 10.77 -11.53 1.78
CA LYS A 203 10.17 -11.78 0.45
C LYS A 203 8.86 -11.04 0.29
N VAL A 204 8.70 -10.25 -0.78
CA VAL A 204 7.42 -9.63 -1.13
C VAL A 204 6.35 -10.70 -1.35
N ILE A 205 5.18 -10.49 -0.75
CA ILE A 205 4.04 -11.43 -0.85
C ILE A 205 2.72 -10.77 -1.23
N GLY A 206 2.65 -9.45 -1.21
CA GLY A 206 1.47 -8.67 -1.60
C GLY A 206 1.80 -7.18 -1.56
N SER A 207 1.08 -6.39 -2.34
CA SER A 207 1.23 -4.94 -2.35
C SER A 207 -0.03 -4.24 -2.83
N THR A 208 -0.21 -3.00 -2.38
CA THR A 208 -1.20 -2.07 -2.90
C THR A 208 -0.58 -0.69 -3.07
N TYR A 209 -1.31 0.24 -3.67
CA TYR A 209 -0.86 1.62 -3.78
C TYR A 209 -2.02 2.60 -3.92
N PHE A 210 -1.73 3.84 -3.57
CA PHE A 210 -2.57 4.99 -3.89
C PHE A 210 -1.72 6.09 -4.54
N LEU A 211 -2.37 7.11 -5.09
CA LEU A 211 -1.74 8.31 -5.60
C LEU A 211 -1.82 9.40 -4.53
N GLY A 212 -0.69 9.90 -4.07
CA GLY A 212 -0.65 11.04 -3.16
C GLY A 212 -0.41 12.32 -3.95
N SER A 213 -1.14 13.38 -3.62
CA SER A 213 -0.95 14.72 -4.17
C SER A 213 -0.93 15.76 -3.05
N PHE A 214 -0.27 16.90 -3.31
CA PHE A 214 -0.27 18.00 -2.34
C PHE A 214 -1.69 18.55 -2.10
N THR A 215 -2.54 18.53 -3.13
CA THR A 215 -3.95 18.97 -3.07
C THR A 215 -4.89 17.80 -2.81
N ALA A 216 -6.04 18.10 -2.19
CA ALA A 216 -7.18 17.19 -2.05
C ALA A 216 -8.02 17.10 -3.33
#